data_AF-A0A7S2QRJ9-F1
#
_entry.id   AF-A0A7S2QRJ9-F1
#
_cell.length_a   1.000
_cell.length_b   1.000
_cell.length_c   1.000
_cell.angle_alpha   90.00
_cell.angle_beta   90.00
_cell.angle_gamma   90.00
#
_symmetry.space_group_name_H-M   'P 1'
#
loop_
_entity.id
_entity.type
_entity.pdbx_description
1 polymer ?
#
loop_
_entity_poly.entity_id
_entity_poly.type
_entity_poly.pdbx_seq_one_letter_code
_entity_poly.pdbx_strand_id
1 'polypeptide(L)'
;VDGDVNDVSDHKLVGSSGGHNKSRNVLRKEKLTVRNTPPLLSKCAGSCFPFRVDYIGSAFGLTYGLFRYWRSSGFRAVYLRQTPNEITGEFSVIVLKALQDANEDMSKPSEYSVDTDSFVADFR
;
A
#
# COMPACT_ATOMS: atom_id res chain seq x y z
N VAL A 1 -19.67 -42.36 64.00
CA VAL A 1 -21.12 -42.55 64.00
C VAL A 1 -21.70 -41.67 62.92
N ASP A 2 -21.77 -42.28 61.76
CA ASP A 2 -22.77 -42.21 60.70
C ASP A 2 -23.77 -41.05 60.72
N GLY A 3 -24.04 -40.50 59.53
CA GLY A 3 -25.22 -39.67 59.34
C GLY A 3 -25.27 -38.98 57.99
N ASP A 4 -25.67 -39.72 56.96
CA ASP A 4 -26.17 -39.23 55.67
C ASP A 4 -27.12 -38.03 55.80
N VAL A 5 -27.03 -37.08 54.88
CA VAL A 5 -28.18 -36.28 54.45
C VAL A 5 -28.31 -36.42 52.93
N ASN A 6 -29.25 -37.29 52.54
CA ASN A 6 -29.79 -37.45 51.20
C ASN A 6 -30.64 -36.23 50.81
N ASP A 7 -30.34 -35.70 49.63
CA ASP A 7 -31.17 -35.57 48.42
C ASP A 7 -32.69 -35.28 48.45
N VAL A 8 -33.09 -34.66 47.34
CA VAL A 8 -34.37 -34.63 46.61
C VAL A 8 -35.33 -33.42 46.76
N SER A 9 -35.46 -32.74 45.61
CA SER A 9 -36.66 -32.18 44.93
C SER A 9 -37.14 -30.74 45.17
N ASP A 10 -36.80 -29.91 44.17
CA ASP A 10 -37.70 -29.18 43.26
C ASP A 10 -39.04 -28.64 43.79
N HIS A 11 -39.16 -27.31 43.83
CA HIS A 11 -40.40 -26.64 43.43
C HIS A 11 -40.13 -25.37 42.63
N LYS A 12 -40.47 -25.47 41.34
CA LYS A 12 -40.53 -24.43 40.33
C LYS A 12 -41.62 -23.41 40.68
N LEU A 13 -41.24 -22.16 40.93
CA LEU A 13 -42.18 -21.03 40.89
C LEU A 13 -42.07 -20.35 39.52
N VAL A 14 -43.05 -20.62 38.68
CA VAL A 14 -43.32 -19.86 37.46
C VAL A 14 -44.06 -18.58 37.88
N GLY A 15 -43.49 -17.43 37.53
CA GLY A 15 -44.08 -16.12 37.79
C GLY A 15 -43.78 -15.21 36.61
N SER A 16 -44.72 -15.18 35.68
CA SER A 16 -44.75 -14.26 34.54
C SER A 16 -45.01 -12.84 35.02
N SER A 17 -44.20 -11.86 34.61
CA SER A 17 -44.68 -10.53 34.17
C SER A 17 -43.53 -9.56 33.87
N GLY A 18 -43.58 -8.99 32.68
CA GLY A 18 -43.52 -7.54 32.52
C GLY A 18 -42.14 -6.87 32.60
N GLY A 19 -41.62 -6.53 31.43
CA GLY A 19 -40.95 -5.26 31.16
C GLY A 19 -39.61 -5.04 31.86
N HIS A 20 -38.59 -4.78 31.06
CA HIS A 20 -37.69 -3.62 31.16
C HIS A 20 -36.54 -3.95 30.21
N ASN A 21 -36.62 -3.42 28.99
CA ASN A 21 -35.51 -3.38 28.04
C ASN A 21 -34.43 -2.46 28.62
N LYS A 22 -33.72 -2.92 29.66
CA LYS A 22 -32.41 -2.40 30.00
C LYS A 22 -31.48 -2.96 28.93
N SER A 23 -31.55 -2.40 27.73
CA SER A 23 -30.42 -2.44 26.80
C SER A 23 -29.31 -1.70 27.52
N ARG A 24 -28.60 -2.45 28.36
CA ARG A 24 -27.42 -2.00 29.05
C ARG A 24 -26.52 -1.51 27.92
N ASN A 25 -26.21 -0.23 27.90
CA ASN A 25 -25.04 0.26 27.20
C ASN A 25 -23.83 -0.40 27.87
N VAL A 26 -23.58 -1.68 27.53
CA VAL A 26 -22.38 -2.41 27.89
C VAL A 26 -21.32 -1.86 26.96
N LEU A 27 -20.75 -0.73 27.36
CA LEU A 27 -19.53 -0.22 26.78
C LEU A 27 -18.49 -1.35 26.93
N ARG A 28 -18.09 -1.93 25.79
CA ARG A 28 -17.02 -2.93 25.79
C ARG A 28 -15.76 -2.22 26.25
N LYS A 29 -15.22 -2.62 27.40
CA LYS A 29 -13.91 -2.18 27.86
C LYS A 29 -12.88 -2.90 27.00
N GLU A 30 -12.38 -2.22 25.98
CA GLU A 30 -11.33 -2.75 25.12
C GLU A 30 -10.01 -2.72 25.91
N LYS A 31 -9.41 -3.89 26.12
CA LYS A 31 -8.06 -3.99 26.69
C LYS A 31 -7.07 -3.81 25.54
N LEU A 32 -6.55 -2.60 25.37
CA LEU A 32 -5.49 -2.31 24.41
C LEU A 32 -4.21 -3.03 24.86
N THR A 33 -3.99 -4.24 24.36
CA THR A 33 -2.72 -4.94 24.49
C THR A 33 -1.85 -4.63 23.29
N VAL A 34 -0.56 -4.35 23.52
CA VAL A 34 0.41 -4.18 22.44
C VAL A 34 0.49 -5.51 21.69
N ARG A 35 0.04 -5.53 20.44
CA ARG A 35 0.17 -6.71 19.58
C ARG A 35 1.63 -6.85 19.18
N ASN A 36 2.16 -8.08 19.17
CA ASN A 36 3.51 -8.36 18.66
C ASN A 36 3.51 -8.32 17.13
N THR A 37 3.31 -7.13 16.56
CA THR A 37 3.36 -6.86 15.13
C THR A 37 4.70 -6.23 14.77
N PRO A 38 5.23 -6.49 13.57
CA PRO A 38 6.40 -5.77 13.08
C PRO A 38 6.14 -4.25 13.11
N PRO A 39 7.19 -3.44 13.24
CA PRO A 39 7.05 -1.99 13.32
C PRO A 39 6.38 -1.46 12.06
N LEU A 40 5.56 -0.42 12.20
CA LEU A 40 4.86 0.22 11.10
C LEU A 40 5.82 0.77 10.03
N LEU A 41 6.99 1.23 10.48
CA LEU A 41 8.02 1.83 9.64
C LEU A 41 9.34 1.07 9.82
N SER A 42 10.07 0.90 8.73
CA SER A 42 11.43 0.38 8.70
C SER A 42 12.38 1.45 8.15
N LYS A 43 13.68 1.30 8.41
CA LYS A 43 14.70 2.22 7.89
C LYS A 43 14.90 1.97 6.39
N CYS A 44 14.72 3.00 5.56
CA CYS A 44 14.96 2.90 4.11
C CYS A 44 16.44 2.66 3.75
N ALA A 45 17.37 3.14 4.57
CA ALA A 45 18.81 3.07 4.29
C ALA A 45 19.37 1.63 4.14
N GLY A 46 18.67 0.62 4.68
CA GLY A 46 19.02 -0.80 4.52
C GLY A 46 18.10 -1.56 3.58
N SER A 47 17.10 -0.91 3.00
CA SER A 47 16.14 -1.50 2.07
C SER A 47 16.65 -1.34 0.64
N CYS A 48 17.71 -2.06 0.31
CA CYS A 48 18.13 -2.21 -1.08
C CYS A 48 17.17 -3.18 -1.79
N PHE A 49 16.93 -2.97 -3.09
CA PHE A 49 16.22 -3.95 -3.89
C PHE A 49 17.06 -5.26 -3.92
N PRO A 50 16.42 -6.44 -3.84
CA PRO A 50 17.14 -7.70 -3.94
C PRO A 50 17.63 -8.00 -5.37
N PHE A 51 17.45 -7.07 -6.31
CA PHE A 51 17.79 -7.19 -7.73
C PHE A 51 18.26 -5.84 -8.30
N ARG A 52 18.98 -5.88 -9.44
CA ARG A 52 19.37 -4.69 -10.20
C ARG A 52 18.14 -4.03 -10.84
N VAL A 53 18.08 -2.71 -10.85
CA VAL A 53 17.01 -1.94 -11.47
C VAL A 53 17.60 -1.07 -12.58
N ASP A 54 17.26 -1.35 -13.83
CA ASP A 54 17.84 -0.66 -15.00
C ASP A 54 17.21 0.72 -15.25
N TYR A 55 15.92 0.85 -14.95
CA TYR A 55 15.18 2.10 -15.10
C TYR A 55 14.06 2.18 -14.08
N ILE A 56 13.66 3.41 -13.79
CA ILE A 56 12.42 3.72 -13.06
C ILE A 56 11.52 4.58 -13.93
N GLY A 57 10.22 4.52 -13.66
CA GLY A 57 9.24 5.26 -14.44
C GLY A 57 8.01 5.62 -13.65
N SER A 58 7.20 6.50 -14.23
CA SER A 58 5.89 6.86 -13.71
C SER A 58 4.90 7.04 -14.87
N ALA A 59 3.63 6.81 -14.59
CA ALA A 59 2.52 7.13 -15.49
C ALA A 59 1.54 8.07 -14.78
N PHE A 60 1.09 9.12 -15.47
CA PHE A 60 0.22 10.13 -14.88
C PHE A 60 -0.61 10.87 -15.93
N GLY A 61 -1.62 11.63 -15.48
CA GLY A 61 -2.37 12.56 -16.34
C GLY A 61 -1.55 13.83 -16.63
N LEU A 62 -1.39 14.15 -17.91
CA LEU A 62 -0.50 15.20 -18.37
C LEU A 62 -1.01 16.58 -17.94
N THR A 63 -0.32 17.13 -16.95
CA THR A 63 -0.43 18.54 -16.54
C THR A 63 0.93 19.20 -16.64
N TYR A 64 0.98 20.52 -16.88
CA TYR A 64 2.24 21.23 -16.99
C TYR A 64 3.09 21.14 -15.71
N GLY A 65 2.45 21.25 -14.54
CA GLY A 65 3.14 21.18 -13.25
C GLY A 65 3.82 19.83 -13.03
N LEU A 66 3.08 18.74 -13.25
CA LEU A 66 3.61 17.38 -13.05
C LEU A 66 4.64 17.02 -14.12
N PHE A 67 4.40 17.39 -15.38
CA PHE A 67 5.37 17.19 -16.45
C PHE A 67 6.70 17.93 -16.18
N ARG A 68 6.63 19.19 -15.75
CA ARG A 68 7.81 19.97 -15.37
C ARG A 68 8.56 19.32 -14.21
N TYR A 69 7.84 18.84 -13.18
CA TYR A 69 8.43 18.14 -12.04
C TYR A 69 9.25 16.92 -12.50
N TRP A 70 8.64 16.00 -13.25
CA TRP A 70 9.31 14.79 -13.70
C TRP A 70 10.47 15.09 -14.64
N ARG A 71 10.31 16.04 -15.57
CA ARG A 71 11.38 16.48 -16.46
C ARG A 71 12.55 17.07 -15.68
N SER A 72 12.30 17.88 -14.65
CA SER A 72 13.36 18.45 -13.81
C SER A 72 14.11 17.40 -12.98
N SER A 73 13.45 16.29 -12.67
CA SER A 73 14.05 15.13 -11.97
C SER A 73 14.84 14.18 -12.90
N GLY A 74 14.96 14.53 -14.19
CA GLY A 74 15.71 13.77 -15.19
C GLY A 74 14.92 12.65 -15.86
N PHE A 75 13.59 12.65 -15.76
CA PHE A 75 12.74 11.71 -16.50
C PHE A 75 12.45 12.23 -17.90
N ARG A 76 12.26 11.31 -18.85
CA ARG A 76 11.96 11.59 -20.26
C ARG A 76 10.66 10.90 -20.65
N ALA A 77 9.81 11.61 -21.36
CA ALA A 77 8.57 11.05 -21.88
C ALA A 77 8.89 10.06 -23.01
N VAL A 78 8.23 8.90 -22.97
CA VAL A 78 8.36 7.83 -23.98
C VAL A 78 7.02 7.51 -24.63
N TYR A 79 5.91 7.93 -24.02
CA TYR A 79 4.58 7.67 -24.55
C TYR A 79 3.60 8.74 -24.08
N LEU A 80 2.72 9.15 -25.00
CA LEU A 80 1.60 10.03 -24.75
C LEU A 80 0.37 9.47 -25.46
N ARG A 81 -0.71 9.24 -24.70
CA ARG A 81 -1.97 8.78 -25.26
C ARG A 81 -2.58 9.88 -26.13
N GLN A 82 -3.13 9.52 -27.30
CA GLN A 82 -3.78 10.46 -28.22
C GLN A 82 -5.18 10.88 -27.78
N THR A 83 -5.85 10.11 -26.94
CA THR A 83 -7.22 10.37 -26.46
C THR A 83 -7.17 10.73 -24.98
N PRO A 84 -7.82 11.82 -24.54
CA PRO A 84 -7.90 12.16 -23.14
C PRO A 84 -8.77 11.14 -22.39
N ASN A 85 -8.54 11.00 -21.09
CA ASN A 85 -9.45 10.27 -20.21
C ASN A 85 -10.78 11.02 -20.12
N GLU A 86 -11.90 10.31 -20.26
CA GLU A 86 -13.26 10.88 -20.23
C GLU A 86 -13.61 11.51 -18.86
N ILE A 87 -13.04 11.00 -17.77
CA ILE A 87 -13.34 11.49 -16.41
C ILE A 87 -12.53 12.73 -16.07
N THR A 88 -11.22 12.73 -16.37
CA THR A 88 -10.31 13.80 -15.94
C THR A 88 -10.00 14.82 -17.04
N GLY A 89 -10.27 14.51 -18.31
CA GLY A 89 -9.91 15.33 -19.46
C GLY A 89 -8.41 15.36 -19.77
N GLU A 90 -7.59 14.61 -19.02
CA GLU A 90 -6.14 14.61 -19.16
C GLU A 90 -5.65 13.48 -20.09
N PHE A 91 -4.55 13.72 -20.80
CA PHE A 91 -3.86 12.66 -21.56
C PHE A 91 -2.97 11.84 -20.64
N SER A 92 -2.96 10.52 -20.79
CA SER A 92 -2.01 9.68 -20.06
C SER A 92 -0.61 9.81 -20.68
N VAL A 93 0.41 10.06 -19.85
CA VAL A 93 1.83 10.09 -20.24
C VAL A 93 2.61 9.06 -19.43
N ILE A 94 3.60 8.42 -20.07
CA ILE A 94 4.60 7.57 -19.39
C ILE A 94 5.96 8.25 -19.54
N VAL A 95 6.66 8.36 -18.41
CA VAL A 95 8.03 8.90 -18.35
C VAL A 95 8.97 7.86 -17.74
N LEU A 96 10.19 7.77 -18.27
CA LEU A 96 11.23 6.85 -17.81
C LEU A 96 12.51 7.62 -17.45
N LYS A 97 13.30 7.05 -16.54
CA LYS A 97 14.64 7.48 -16.20
C LYS A 97 15.51 6.23 -16.03
N ALA A 98 16.54 6.11 -16.87
CA ALA A 98 17.57 5.09 -16.69
C ALA A 98 18.31 5.30 -15.36
N LEU A 99 18.59 4.21 -14.66
CA LEU A 99 19.45 4.20 -13.49
C LEU A 99 20.85 3.81 -13.91
N GLN A 100 21.83 4.61 -13.51
CA GLN A 100 23.24 4.26 -13.66
C GLN A 100 23.69 3.54 -12.40
N ASP A 101 24.41 2.43 -12.55
CA ASP A 101 25.11 1.84 -11.43
C ASP A 101 26.23 2.79 -11.02
N ALA A 102 26.27 3.18 -9.73
CA ALA A 102 27.29 4.09 -9.21
C ALA A 102 28.73 3.57 -9.35
N ASN A 103 28.89 2.29 -9.73
CA ASN A 103 30.16 1.59 -9.88
C ASN A 103 30.47 1.19 -11.33
N GLU A 104 29.60 1.49 -12.30
CA GLU A 104 29.85 1.19 -13.71
C GLU A 104 30.65 2.34 -14.35
N ASP A 105 31.77 1.97 -14.96
CA ASP A 105 32.63 2.88 -15.71
C ASP A 105 31.85 3.40 -16.93
N MET A 106 31.57 4.70 -16.97
CA MET A 106 30.79 5.40 -18.01
C MET A 106 31.29 5.18 -19.45
N SER A 107 32.48 4.59 -19.61
CA SER A 107 33.08 4.25 -20.89
C SER A 107 32.51 2.99 -21.54
N LYS A 108 31.74 2.15 -20.80
CA LYS A 108 31.16 0.91 -21.33
C LYS A 108 29.73 0.72 -20.81
N PRO A 109 28.70 0.87 -21.67
CA PRO A 109 27.37 0.40 -21.30
C PRO A 109 27.45 -1.09 -21.00
N SER A 110 26.88 -1.53 -19.89
CA SER A 110 26.79 -2.95 -19.59
C SER A 110 26.08 -3.67 -20.74
N GLU A 111 26.51 -4.89 -21.06
CA GLU A 111 26.03 -5.68 -22.20
C GLU A 111 24.49 -5.86 -22.23
N TYR A 112 23.83 -5.60 -21.10
CA TYR A 112 22.39 -5.70 -20.88
C TYR A 112 21.70 -4.36 -20.54
N SER A 113 22.38 -3.21 -20.69
CA SER A 113 21.77 -1.92 -20.39
C SER A 113 20.61 -1.63 -21.35
N VAL A 114 19.41 -1.43 -20.80
CA VAL A 114 18.24 -1.03 -21.58
C VAL A 114 18.47 0.37 -22.15
N ASP A 115 18.54 0.48 -23.47
CA ASP A 115 18.67 1.77 -24.14
C ASP A 115 17.35 2.57 -24.05
N THR A 116 17.24 3.40 -23.02
CA THR A 116 16.09 4.32 -22.89
C THR A 116 16.07 5.43 -23.96
N ASP A 117 17.18 5.67 -24.67
CA ASP A 117 17.24 6.68 -25.73
C ASP A 117 16.47 6.26 -26.97
N SER A 118 16.47 4.97 -27.31
CA SER A 118 15.66 4.43 -28.42
C SER A 118 14.18 4.77 -28.27
N PHE A 119 13.59 4.48 -27.11
CA PHE A 119 12.17 4.79 -26.83
C PHE A 119 11.86 6.28 -26.90
N VAL A 120 12.80 7.14 -26.53
CA VAL A 120 12.58 8.59 -26.62
C VAL A 120 12.84 9.13 -28.02
N ALA A 121 13.69 8.47 -28.81
CA ALA A 121 13.90 8.81 -30.22
C ALA A 121 12.63 8.53 -31.03
N ASP A 122 11.98 7.39 -30.79
CA ASP A 122 10.71 7.03 -31.43
C ASP A 122 9.54 7.93 -31.01
N PHE A 123 9.67 8.61 -29.87
CA PHE A 123 8.66 9.55 -29.37
C PHE A 123 8.71 10.94 -30.05
N ARG A 124 9.75 11.25 -30.83
CA ARG A 124 9.92 12.55 -31.49
C ARG A 124 9.10 12.74 -32.76
#